data_AF-A0A9Q0S6N7-F1
#
_entry.id   AF-A0A9Q0S6N7-F1
#
_cell.length_a   1.000
_cell.length_b   1.000
_cell.length_c   1.000
_cell.angle_alpha   90.00
_cell.angle_beta   90.00
_cell.angle_gamma   90.00
#
_symmetry.space_group_name_H-M   'P 1'
#
loop_
_entity.id
_entity.type
_entity.pdbx_description
1 polymer ?
#
loop_
_entity_poly.entity_id
_entity_poly.type
_entity_poly.pdbx_seq_one_letter_code
_entity_poly.pdbx_strand_id
1 'polypeptide(L)'
;MADPKFANLPGIAYDQPDVYETADVADQETSDYYDEEPANESIERLHISTKDSFNKFKGKYLTGHVDFSDSLSKRLRTGYDARYEFTLLLLARLRSEEEILQITFSSLAENRFELM
;
A
#
# COMPACT_ATOMS: atom_id res chain seq x y z
N MET A 1 -43.25 32.37 -42.21
CA MET A 1 -43.47 32.91 -43.57
C MET A 1 -42.60 32.09 -44.51
N ALA A 2 -43.13 31.61 -45.63
CA ALA A 2 -42.37 30.82 -46.59
C ALA A 2 -41.27 31.67 -47.25
N ASP A 3 -40.09 31.09 -47.45
CA ASP A 3 -38.99 31.74 -48.17
C ASP A 3 -39.45 32.07 -49.60
N PRO A 4 -39.26 33.33 -50.08
CA PRO A 4 -39.55 33.75 -51.45
C PRO A 4 -39.00 32.81 -52.54
N LYS A 5 -37.90 32.10 -52.27
CA LYS A 5 -37.31 31.11 -53.18
C LYS A 5 -38.25 29.94 -53.49
N PHE A 6 -39.13 29.57 -52.56
CA PHE A 6 -39.96 28.38 -52.67
C PHE A 6 -41.45 28.67 -52.89
N ALA A 7 -41.90 29.91 -52.63
CA ALA A 7 -43.32 30.31 -52.53
C ALA A 7 -44.26 29.94 -53.70
N ASN A 8 -43.75 29.74 -54.92
CA ASN A 8 -44.55 29.45 -56.12
C ASN A 8 -44.31 28.06 -56.73
N LEU A 9 -43.56 27.21 -56.04
CA LEU A 9 -43.22 25.88 -56.56
C LEU A 9 -44.28 24.84 -56.16
N PRO A 10 -44.85 24.08 -57.11
CA PRO A 10 -45.77 23.01 -56.79
C PRO A 10 -45.02 21.84 -56.11
N GLY A 11 -45.67 21.20 -55.14
CA GLY A 11 -45.14 19.98 -54.50
C GLY A 11 -44.15 20.21 -53.36
N ILE A 12 -43.97 21.46 -52.90
CA ILE A 12 -43.17 21.75 -51.70
C ILE A 12 -44.07 21.72 -50.46
N ALA A 13 -43.63 21.00 -49.43
CA ALA A 13 -44.29 20.96 -48.12
C ALA A 13 -43.83 22.15 -47.27
N TYR A 14 -44.77 23.02 -46.88
CA TYR A 14 -44.50 24.21 -46.05
C TYR A 14 -44.76 23.97 -44.55
N ASP A 15 -45.53 22.93 -44.22
CA ASP A 15 -46.01 22.67 -42.85
C ASP A 15 -45.29 21.47 -42.21
N GLN A 16 -44.10 21.14 -42.71
CA GLN A 16 -43.30 20.04 -42.20
C GLN A 16 -42.02 20.58 -41.58
N PRO A 17 -41.53 19.98 -40.47
CA PRO A 17 -40.26 20.36 -39.89
C PRO A 17 -39.12 19.94 -40.83
N ASP A 18 -38.12 20.82 -40.96
CA ASP A 18 -36.92 20.53 -41.75
C ASP A 18 -36.03 19.47 -41.09
N VAL A 19 -36.13 19.31 -39.76
CA VAL A 19 -35.33 18.38 -38.93
C VAL A 19 -36.26 17.48 -38.12
N TYR A 20 -36.01 16.18 -38.17
CA TYR A 20 -36.68 15.17 -37.35
C TYR A 20 -35.67 14.55 -36.41
N GLU A 21 -35.67 15.02 -35.16
CA GLU A 21 -34.81 14.52 -34.09
C GLU A 21 -35.65 13.93 -32.96
N THR A 22 -35.05 13.01 -32.20
CA THR A 22 -35.64 12.56 -30.94
C THR A 22 -35.51 13.69 -29.93
N ALA A 23 -36.54 13.90 -29.10
CA ALA A 23 -36.45 14.86 -28.01
C ALA A 23 -35.21 14.56 -27.15
N ASP A 24 -34.42 15.58 -26.85
CA ASP A 24 -33.24 15.44 -25.99
C ASP A 24 -33.67 14.91 -24.63
N VAL A 25 -33.35 13.65 -24.37
CA VAL A 25 -33.48 13.05 -23.04
C VAL A 25 -32.15 13.30 -22.35
N ALA A 26 -32.20 13.85 -21.13
CA ALA A 26 -30.99 13.97 -20.33
C ALA A 26 -30.36 12.58 -20.18
N ASP A 27 -29.07 12.49 -20.50
CA ASP A 27 -28.28 11.29 -20.23
C ASP A 27 -28.46 10.95 -18.75
N GLN A 28 -28.89 9.72 -18.45
CA GLN A 28 -28.94 9.28 -17.08
C GLN A 28 -27.52 9.32 -16.54
N GLU A 29 -27.29 10.16 -15.53
CA GLU A 29 -26.05 10.17 -14.76
C GLU A 29 -25.97 8.82 -14.04
N THR A 30 -25.38 7.82 -14.70
CA THR A 30 -25.06 6.56 -14.06
C THR A 30 -24.00 6.89 -13.03
N SER A 31 -24.39 7.00 -11.76
CA SER A 31 -23.40 7.11 -10.71
C SER A 31 -22.50 5.88 -10.80
N ASP A 32 -21.18 6.07 -10.84
CA ASP A 32 -20.19 4.99 -10.68
C ASP A 32 -20.25 4.32 -9.29
N TYR A 33 -21.30 4.61 -8.52
CA TYR A 33 -21.65 3.95 -7.29
C TYR A 33 -22.03 2.51 -7.62
N TYR A 34 -21.02 1.65 -7.68
CA TYR A 34 -21.20 0.23 -7.52
C TYR A 34 -22.02 0.03 -6.25
N ASP A 35 -23.24 -0.49 -6.40
CA ASP A 35 -24.03 -0.95 -5.26
C ASP A 35 -23.10 -1.78 -4.37
N GLU A 36 -22.85 -1.30 -3.16
CA GLU A 36 -22.10 -2.06 -2.18
C GLU A 36 -22.77 -3.43 -2.09
N GLU A 37 -22.04 -4.49 -2.46
CA GLU A 37 -22.56 -5.85 -2.38
C GLU A 37 -23.27 -6.02 -1.03
N PRO A 38 -24.50 -6.56 -1.00
CA PRO A 38 -25.25 -6.69 0.24
C PRO A 38 -24.40 -7.43 1.27
N ALA A 39 -24.47 -6.98 2.53
CA ALA A 39 -23.72 -7.59 3.62
C ALA A 39 -23.99 -9.11 3.63
N ASN A 40 -22.96 -9.89 3.33
CA ASN A 40 -23.05 -11.34 3.28
C ASN A 40 -22.68 -11.92 4.65
N GLU A 41 -23.62 -12.61 5.29
CA GLU A 41 -23.41 -13.22 6.62
C GLU A 41 -22.27 -14.24 6.64
N SER A 42 -21.90 -14.80 5.49
CA SER A 42 -20.79 -15.76 5.36
C SER A 42 -19.43 -15.10 5.07
N ILE A 43 -19.37 -13.77 4.88
CA ILE A 43 -18.14 -13.04 4.53
C ILE A 43 -17.87 -11.93 5.54
N GLU A 44 -16.76 -12.05 6.26
CA GLU A 44 -16.26 -10.98 7.13
C GLU A 44 -15.52 -9.91 6.32
N ARG A 45 -15.97 -8.66 6.42
CA ARG A 45 -15.29 -7.50 5.81
C ARG A 45 -14.39 -6.84 6.83
N LEU A 46 -13.08 -6.98 6.66
CA LEU A 46 -12.08 -6.37 7.54
C LEU A 46 -11.70 -4.98 7.06
N HIS A 47 -11.88 -3.98 7.91
CA HIS A 47 -11.35 -2.64 7.66
C HIS A 47 -9.85 -2.60 7.95
N ILE A 48 -9.05 -2.47 6.90
CA ILE A 48 -7.60 -2.38 7.00
C ILE A 48 -7.19 -0.90 6.95
N SER A 49 -6.58 -0.42 8.03
CA SER A 49 -5.96 0.89 8.08
C SER A 49 -4.51 0.79 7.60
N THR A 50 -4.15 1.59 6.59
CA THR A 50 -2.77 1.68 6.07
C THR A 50 -1.81 2.14 7.16
N LYS A 51 -2.23 3.13 7.97
CA LYS A 51 -1.42 3.69 9.05
C LYS A 51 -1.11 2.64 10.11
N ASP A 52 -2.11 1.88 10.53
CA ASP A 52 -1.93 0.87 11.57
C ASP A 52 -1.14 -0.33 11.05
N SER A 53 -1.41 -0.75 9.81
CA SER A 53 -0.64 -1.80 9.15
C SER A 53 0.83 -1.42 9.01
N PHE A 54 1.13 -0.20 8.56
CA PHE A 54 2.51 0.30 8.49
C PHE A 54 3.19 0.25 9.85
N ASN A 55 2.54 0.79 10.89
CA ASN A 55 3.11 0.79 12.24
C ASN A 55 3.32 -0.62 12.80
N LYS A 56 2.46 -1.60 12.46
CA LYS A 56 2.61 -3.01 12.87
C LYS A 56 3.86 -3.69 12.30
N PHE A 57 4.28 -3.29 11.10
CA PHE A 57 5.45 -3.86 10.42
C PHE A 57 6.69 -2.95 10.46
N LYS A 58 6.55 -1.70 10.92
CA LYS A 58 7.65 -0.77 11.07
C LYS A 58 8.73 -1.36 11.98
N GLY A 59 9.96 -1.37 11.49
CA GLY A 59 11.12 -1.91 12.22
C GLY A 59 11.27 -3.44 12.16
N LYS A 60 10.38 -4.16 11.47
CA LYS A 60 10.56 -5.58 11.16
C LYS A 60 11.22 -5.71 9.79
N TYR A 61 12.28 -6.49 9.71
CA TYR A 61 13.03 -6.70 8.48
C TYR A 61 13.17 -8.19 8.17
N LEU A 62 13.16 -8.54 6.89
CA LEU A 62 13.46 -9.89 6.43
C LEU A 62 14.93 -9.96 5.99
N THR A 63 15.63 -11.00 6.43
CA THR A 63 17.02 -11.25 6.04
C THR A 63 17.18 -12.71 5.61
N GLY A 64 18.14 -12.98 4.74
CA GLY A 64 18.49 -14.34 4.30
C GLY A 64 18.54 -14.50 2.78
N HIS A 65 19.38 -15.43 2.32
CA HIS A 65 19.39 -15.86 0.92
C HIS A 65 18.38 -16.99 0.75
N VAL A 66 17.24 -16.65 0.16
CA VAL A 66 16.14 -17.58 -0.09
C VAL A 66 15.98 -17.77 -1.59
N ASP A 67 15.69 -18.99 -2.02
CA ASP A 67 15.43 -19.32 -3.42
C ASP A 67 14.12 -20.13 -3.51
N PHE A 68 13.12 -19.51 -4.16
CA PHE A 68 11.77 -20.04 -4.37
C PHE A 68 11.58 -20.71 -5.73
N SER A 69 12.63 -20.83 -6.55
CA SER A 69 12.56 -21.56 -7.80
C SER A 69 12.33 -23.07 -7.56
N ASP A 70 11.75 -23.75 -8.55
CA ASP A 70 11.49 -25.20 -8.54
C ASP A 70 12.76 -26.08 -8.58
N SER A 71 13.92 -25.53 -8.23
CA SER A 71 15.16 -26.29 -8.19
C SER A 71 15.06 -27.39 -7.12
N LEU A 72 15.11 -28.64 -7.58
CA LEU A 72 15.07 -29.82 -6.72
C LEU A 72 16.42 -29.96 -6.01
N SER A 73 16.41 -29.79 -4.69
CA SER A 73 17.58 -29.94 -3.83
C SER A 73 17.35 -31.02 -2.78
N LYS A 74 18.41 -31.68 -2.30
CA LYS A 74 18.33 -32.69 -1.24
C LYS A 74 17.99 -32.09 0.14
N ARG A 75 18.14 -30.78 0.33
CA ARG A 75 17.81 -30.08 1.58
C ARG A 75 16.43 -29.43 1.46
N LEU A 76 15.65 -29.49 2.55
CA LEU A 76 14.42 -28.72 2.66
C LEU A 76 14.77 -27.23 2.56
N ARG A 77 14.13 -26.55 1.62
CA ARG A 77 14.25 -25.11 1.46
C ARG A 77 13.11 -24.45 2.23
N THR A 78 13.46 -23.67 3.23
CA THR A 78 12.52 -22.81 3.95
C THR A 78 12.66 -21.40 3.40
N GLY A 79 11.55 -20.66 3.35
CA GLY A 79 11.53 -19.26 2.96
C GLY A 79 12.25 -18.35 3.96
N TYR A 80 11.90 -17.05 3.95
CA TYR A 80 12.38 -16.13 4.97
C TYR A 80 11.86 -16.57 6.35
N ASP A 81 12.78 -16.72 7.32
CA ASP A 81 12.46 -17.08 8.70
C ASP A 81 12.60 -15.85 9.60
N ALA A 82 11.59 -15.58 10.43
CA ALA A 82 11.56 -14.43 11.33
C ALA A 82 12.36 -14.64 12.63
N ARG A 83 13.07 -15.76 12.76
CA ARG A 83 13.74 -16.21 13.99
C ARG A 83 15.04 -15.45 14.35
N TYR A 84 15.55 -14.57 13.49
CA TYR A 84 16.85 -13.93 13.71
C TYR A 84 16.73 -12.46 14.13
N GLU A 85 16.32 -12.23 15.38
CA GLU A 85 16.38 -10.91 16.03
C GLU A 85 16.99 -11.05 17.44
N PHE A 86 18.19 -11.65 17.60
CA PHE A 86 18.81 -11.68 18.94
C PHE A 86 20.35 -11.69 19.06
N THR A 87 21.14 -11.57 17.98
CA THR A 87 22.61 -11.71 18.13
C THR A 87 23.40 -10.40 18.11
N LEU A 88 22.97 -9.37 17.35
CA LEU A 88 23.76 -8.15 17.20
C LEU A 88 23.58 -7.14 18.35
N LEU A 89 22.38 -7.00 18.91
CA LEU A 89 22.13 -6.12 20.05
C LEU A 89 22.80 -6.63 21.33
N LEU A 90 22.84 -7.95 21.54
CA LEU A 90 23.52 -8.54 22.70
C LEU A 90 25.05 -8.36 22.61
N LEU A 91 25.64 -8.53 21.42
CA LEU A 91 27.07 -8.27 21.20
C LEU A 91 27.44 -6.80 21.37
N ALA A 92 26.58 -5.86 20.92
CA ALA A 92 26.81 -4.43 21.14
C ALA A 92 26.69 -4.05 22.62
N ARG A 93 25.74 -4.66 23.35
CA ARG A 93 25.56 -4.47 24.79
C ARG A 93 26.76 -5.00 25.59
N LEU A 94 27.21 -6.22 25.29
CA LEU A 94 28.37 -6.84 25.96
C LEU A 94 29.69 -6.11 25.64
N ARG A 95 29.87 -5.62 24.41
CA ARG A 95 31.05 -4.81 24.04
C ARG A 95 31.13 -3.50 24.83
N SER A 96 29.99 -2.87 25.12
CA SER A 96 29.97 -1.63 25.93
C SER A 96 30.30 -1.89 27.41
N GLU A 97 29.92 -3.05 27.94
CA GLU A 97 30.14 -3.38 29.35
C GLU A 97 31.61 -3.79 29.62
N GLU A 98 32.31 -4.41 28.66
CA GLU A 98 33.75 -4.66 28.77
C GLU A 98 34.60 -3.38 28.73
N GLU A 99 34.23 -2.39 27.90
CA GLU A 99 34.94 -1.11 27.86
C GLU A 99 34.76 -0.31 29.15
N ILE A 100 33.57 -0.35 29.78
CA ILE A 100 33.32 0.29 31.08
C ILE A 100 34.14 -0.39 32.20
N LEU A 101 34.28 -1.72 32.18
CA LEU A 101 35.10 -2.43 33.17
C LEU A 101 36.59 -2.13 33.01
N GLN A 102 37.10 -1.98 31.78
CA GLN A 102 38.49 -1.59 31.56
C GLN A 102 38.77 -0.16 32.03
N ILE A 103 37.89 0.80 31.72
CA ILE A 103 38.02 2.21 32.13
C ILE A 103 37.96 2.34 33.67
N THR A 104 37.07 1.60 34.33
CA THR A 104 36.95 1.64 35.79
C THR A 104 38.13 0.99 36.51
N PHE A 105 38.70 -0.10 35.97
CA PHE A 105 39.87 -0.76 36.56
C PHE A 105 41.15 0.09 36.40
N SER A 106 41.35 0.74 35.25
CA SER A 106 42.48 1.67 35.05
C SER A 106 42.36 2.91 35.95
N SER A 107 41.14 3.46 36.11
CA SER A 107 40.89 4.62 36.99
C SER A 107 41.09 4.28 38.48
N LEU A 108 40.76 3.05 38.92
CA LEU A 108 41.03 2.60 40.29
C LEU A 108 42.51 2.33 40.54
N ALA A 109 43.26 1.87 39.52
CA ALA A 109 44.70 1.65 39.63
C ALA A 109 45.48 2.97 39.77
N GLU A 110 45.06 4.02 39.06
CA GLU A 110 45.71 5.34 39.12
C GLU A 110 45.40 6.08 40.43
N ASN A 111 44.15 6.06 40.92
CA ASN A 111 43.77 6.71 42.18
C ASN A 111 44.38 6.05 43.44
N ARG A 112 44.88 4.81 43.35
CA ARG A 112 45.53 4.13 44.48
C ARG A 112 47.02 4.44 44.62
N PHE A 113 47.62 5.13 43.64
CA PHE A 113 49.01 5.58 43.69
C PHE A 113 49.18 7.03 44.18
N GLU A 114 48.08 7.80 44.35
CA GLU A 114 48.11 9.19 44.86
C GLU A 114 47.85 9.32 46.38
N LEU A 115 47.71 8.22 47.13
CA LEU A 115 47.47 8.23 48.59
C LEU A 115 48.62 7.68 49.44
N MET A 116 49.87 7.82 48.99
CA MET A 116 51.08 7.56 49.79
C MET A 116 52.01 8.77 49.73
#